data_AF-A0A2E0Q209-F1
#
_entry.id   AF-A0A2E0Q209-F1
#
_cell.length_a   1.000
_cell.length_b   1.000
_cell.length_c   1.000
_cell.angle_alpha   90.00
_cell.angle_beta   90.00
_cell.angle_gamma   90.00
#
_symmetry.space_group_name_H-M   'P 1'
#
loop_
_entity.id
_entity.type
_entity.pdbx_description
1 polymer ?
#
loop_
_entity_poly.entity_id
_entity_poly.type
_entity_poly.pdbx_seq_one_letter_code
_entity_poly.pdbx_strand_id
1 'polypeptide(L)'
;MDSYSIISNDRSILGESPVWDEKLQRIYWVDIEGKCLHAWSYIENQKLIWNFDHRLCAISLTTQNNTLLCAFDTFFSFFDISNHIIKKLDKQVA
;
A
#
# COMPACT_ATOMS: atom_id res chain seq x y z
N MET A 1 -15.91 1.19 26.93
CA MET A 1 -16.35 0.50 25.70
C MET A 1 -15.54 1.14 24.60
N ASP A 2 -14.55 0.44 24.05
CA ASP A 2 -13.71 1.02 23.02
C ASP A 2 -14.58 1.28 21.79
N SER A 3 -14.70 2.56 21.42
CA SER A 3 -15.43 2.98 20.24
C SER A 3 -14.54 2.76 19.02
N TYR A 4 -14.73 1.65 18.33
CA TYR A 4 -14.17 1.47 16.98
C TYR A 4 -15.13 2.05 15.94
N SER A 5 -14.58 2.50 14.82
CA SER A 5 -15.35 2.85 13.62
C SER A 5 -14.89 1.97 12.47
N ILE A 6 -15.85 1.56 11.63
CA ILE A 6 -15.56 0.78 10.42
C ILE A 6 -15.30 1.78 9.29
N ILE A 7 -14.08 1.79 8.76
CA ILE A 7 -13.65 2.70 7.68
C ILE A 7 -14.02 2.19 6.27
N SER A 8 -14.28 0.88 6.12
CA SER A 8 -14.68 0.26 4.87
C SER A 8 -15.28 -1.13 5.14
N ASN A 9 -16.31 -1.50 4.36
CA ASN A 9 -16.87 -2.86 4.35
C ASN A 9 -16.29 -3.72 3.22
N ASP A 10 -15.35 -3.20 2.44
CA ASP A 10 -14.78 -3.91 1.31
C ASP A 10 -13.99 -5.12 1.79
N ARG A 11 -14.01 -6.18 0.98
CA ARG A 11 -13.30 -7.43 1.24
C ARG A 11 -12.18 -7.58 0.23
N SER A 12 -10.95 -7.49 0.70
CA SER A 12 -9.79 -7.91 -0.08
C SER A 12 -9.86 -9.43 -0.32
N ILE A 13 -9.40 -9.89 -1.48
CA ILE A 13 -9.30 -11.33 -1.78
C ILE A 13 -8.28 -11.97 -0.83
N LEU A 14 -7.12 -11.34 -0.68
CA LEU A 14 -6.11 -11.69 0.31
C LEU A 14 -5.47 -10.42 0.88
N GLY A 15 -6.06 -9.88 1.94
CA GLY A 15 -5.59 -8.67 2.63
C GLY A 15 -4.40 -8.94 3.53
N GLU A 16 -3.30 -8.21 3.34
CA GLU A 16 -2.03 -8.40 4.08
C GLU A 16 -1.25 -7.09 4.27
N SER A 17 -0.12 -7.18 5.00
CA SER A 17 0.85 -6.09 5.17
C SER A 17 0.23 -4.74 5.62
N PRO A 18 -0.53 -4.69 6.73
CA PRO A 18 -1.04 -3.44 7.27
C PRO A 18 0.11 -2.57 7.78
N VAL A 19 0.22 -1.34 7.28
CA VAL A 19 1.28 -0.38 7.67
C VAL A 19 0.65 0.99 7.93
N TRP A 20 0.92 1.56 9.11
CA TRP A 20 0.52 2.92 9.47
C TRP A 20 1.62 3.92 9.18
N ASP A 21 1.34 4.90 8.33
CA ASP A 21 2.17 6.10 8.14
C ASP A 21 1.71 7.20 9.11
N GLU A 22 2.47 7.39 10.18
CA GLU A 22 2.20 8.42 11.17
C GLU A 22 2.32 9.84 10.61
N LYS A 23 3.21 10.09 9.64
CA LYS A 23 3.42 11.42 9.08
C LYS A 23 2.23 11.85 8.22
N LEU A 24 1.71 10.92 7.43
CA LEU A 24 0.55 11.16 6.56
C LEU A 24 -0.79 10.82 7.22
N GLN A 25 -0.77 10.27 8.44
CA GLN A 25 -1.94 9.76 9.16
C GLN A 25 -2.79 8.85 8.26
N ARG A 26 -2.14 7.84 7.69
CA ARG A 26 -2.73 6.97 6.67
C ARG A 26 -2.36 5.52 6.93
N ILE A 27 -3.37 4.64 6.92
CA ILE A 27 -3.14 3.19 6.94
C ILE A 27 -3.13 2.65 5.51
N TYR A 28 -2.17 1.79 5.22
CA TYR A 28 -2.03 1.06 3.97
C TYR A 28 -2.20 -0.44 4.22
N TRP A 29 -2.70 -1.17 3.23
CA TRP A 29 -2.69 -2.64 3.22
C TRP A 29 -2.75 -3.14 1.77
N VAL A 30 -2.15 -4.29 1.51
CA VAL A 30 -2.18 -4.89 0.17
C VAL A 30 -3.37 -5.83 0.05
N ASP A 31 -3.95 -5.92 -1.14
CA ASP A 31 -4.74 -7.08 -1.56
C ASP A 31 -3.90 -7.86 -2.57
N ILE A 32 -3.26 -8.95 -2.11
CA ILE A 32 -2.25 -9.67 -2.88
C ILE A 32 -2.88 -10.24 -4.16
N GLU A 33 -3.98 -10.97 -4.02
CA GLU A 33 -4.67 -11.59 -5.15
C GLU A 33 -5.53 -10.58 -5.93
N GLY A 34 -5.98 -9.51 -5.29
CA GLY A 34 -6.62 -8.37 -5.96
C GLY A 34 -5.66 -7.43 -6.71
N LYS A 35 -4.34 -7.65 -6.60
CA LYS A 35 -3.28 -6.84 -7.22
C LYS A 35 -3.43 -5.33 -6.97
N CYS A 36 -3.82 -4.94 -5.77
CA CYS A 36 -3.96 -3.53 -5.44
C CYS A 36 -3.39 -3.19 -4.06
N LEU A 37 -3.00 -1.93 -3.91
CA LEU A 37 -2.71 -1.30 -2.63
C LEU A 37 -3.95 -0.52 -2.23
N HIS A 38 -4.48 -0.80 -1.06
CA HIS A 38 -5.47 0.04 -0.43
C HIS A 38 -4.81 1.00 0.55
N ALA A 39 -5.47 2.14 0.76
CA ALA A 39 -5.21 2.97 1.92
C ALA A 39 -6.48 3.63 2.45
N TRP A 40 -6.41 4.10 3.68
CA TRP A 40 -7.39 5.02 4.24
C TRP A 40 -6.67 6.19 4.91
N SER A 41 -7.04 7.40 4.49
CA SER A 41 -6.52 8.67 4.99
C SER A 41 -7.39 9.12 6.17
N TYR A 42 -6.80 9.22 7.36
CA TYR A 42 -7.51 9.71 8.54
C TYR A 42 -7.87 11.19 8.40
N ILE A 43 -6.94 11.99 7.86
CA ILE A 43 -7.10 13.44 7.68
C ILE A 43 -8.24 13.77 6.72
N GLU A 44 -8.31 13.06 5.59
CA GLU A 44 -9.29 13.30 4.54
C GLU A 44 -10.56 12.45 4.72
N ASN A 45 -10.54 11.50 5.67
CA ASN A 45 -11.58 10.50 5.89
C ASN A 45 -12.00 9.78 4.58
N GLN A 46 -11.03 9.39 3.76
CA GLN A 46 -11.27 8.81 2.45
C GLN A 46 -10.45 7.53 2.21
N LYS A 47 -11.07 6.58 1.51
CA LYS A 47 -10.41 5.38 1.02
C LYS A 47 -9.73 5.67 -0.33
N LEU A 48 -8.53 5.14 -0.48
CA LEU A 48 -7.72 5.23 -1.69
C LEU A 48 -7.38 3.82 -2.18
N ILE A 49 -7.18 3.66 -3.48
CA ILE A 49 -6.78 2.39 -4.08
C ILE A 49 -5.85 2.63 -5.27
N TRP A 50 -4.82 1.81 -5.40
CA TRP A 50 -3.91 1.79 -6.54
C TRP A 50 -3.81 0.37 -7.07
N ASN A 51 -4.12 0.17 -8.35
CA ASN A 51 -4.07 -1.14 -8.99
C ASN A 51 -2.73 -1.36 -9.68
N PHE A 52 -2.30 -2.62 -9.75
CA PHE A 52 -1.03 -3.03 -10.32
C PHE A 52 -1.21 -4.22 -11.27
N ASP A 53 -0.26 -4.39 -12.19
CA ASP A 53 -0.25 -5.55 -13.11
C ASP A 53 0.21 -6.85 -12.41
N HIS A 54 1.00 -6.70 -11.35
CA HIS A 54 1.61 -7.77 -10.56
C HIS A 54 1.05 -7.81 -9.13
N ARG A 55 1.14 -8.97 -8.48
CA ARG A 55 0.70 -9.10 -7.09
C ARG A 55 1.67 -8.35 -6.18
N LEU A 56 1.15 -7.36 -5.47
CA LEU A 56 1.89 -6.63 -4.44
C LEU A 56 1.77 -7.41 -3.12
N CYS A 57 2.85 -8.01 -2.67
CA CYS A 57 2.84 -8.95 -1.54
C CYS A 57 3.10 -8.27 -0.20
N ALA A 58 3.91 -7.21 -0.17
CA ALA A 58 4.19 -6.44 1.03
C ALA A 58 4.68 -5.03 0.69
N ILE A 59 4.57 -4.11 1.66
CA ILE A 59 5.12 -2.77 1.57
C ILE A 59 5.89 -2.37 2.83
N SER A 60 6.74 -1.37 2.71
CA SER A 60 7.34 -0.65 3.84
C SER A 60 7.38 0.84 3.57
N LEU A 61 7.31 1.65 4.62
CA LEU A 61 7.55 3.08 4.53
C LEU A 61 9.02 3.35 4.22
N THR A 62 9.28 4.45 3.53
CA THR A 62 10.65 4.96 3.35
C THR A 62 10.85 6.23 4.15
N THR A 63 12.08 6.73 4.19
CA THR A 63 12.36 8.05 4.77
C THR A 63 11.79 9.20 3.94
N GLN A 64 11.48 8.96 2.66
CA GLN A 64 10.88 9.94 1.75
C GLN A 64 9.35 9.86 1.83
N ASN A 65 8.71 11.01 2.03
CA ASN A 65 7.26 11.10 2.02
C ASN A 65 6.70 10.64 0.66
N ASN A 66 5.51 10.07 0.66
CA ASN A 66 4.82 9.55 -0.54
C ASN A 66 5.59 8.46 -1.31
N THR A 67 6.68 7.91 -0.76
CA THR A 67 7.42 6.82 -1.39
C THR A 67 7.34 5.58 -0.52
N LEU A 68 6.82 4.48 -1.09
CA LEU A 68 6.83 3.16 -0.48
C LEU A 68 7.91 2.29 -1.13
N LEU A 69 8.52 1.41 -0.32
CA LEU A 69 9.22 0.24 -0.85
C LEU A 69 8.21 -0.88 -1.00
N CYS A 70 8.06 -1.40 -2.20
CA CYS A 70 7.09 -2.42 -2.56
C CYS A 70 7.80 -3.74 -2.90
N ALA A 71 7.31 -4.84 -2.36
CA ALA A 71 7.70 -6.19 -2.72
C ALA A 71 6.57 -6.83 -3.54
N PHE A 72 6.75 -6.92 -4.86
CA PHE A 72 5.87 -7.67 -5.75
C PHE A 72 6.30 -9.13 -5.82
N ASP A 73 5.43 -9.98 -6.34
CA ASP A 73 5.71 -11.41 -6.59
C ASP A 73 6.88 -11.69 -7.55
N THR A 74 7.33 -10.66 -8.27
CA THR A 74 8.34 -10.77 -9.33
C THR A 74 9.48 -9.78 -9.20
N PHE A 75 9.36 -8.74 -8.35
CA PHE A 75 10.38 -7.72 -8.16
C PHE A 75 10.08 -6.80 -6.96
N PHE A 76 11.09 -6.09 -6.49
CA PHE A 76 11.03 -4.94 -5.60
C PHE A 76 11.02 -3.64 -6.39
N SER A 77 10.35 -2.61 -5.85
CA SER A 77 10.33 -1.29 -6.48
C SER A 77 10.07 -0.20 -5.45
N PHE A 78 10.44 1.02 -5.78
CA PHE A 78 9.84 2.19 -5.16
C PHE A 78 8.54 2.54 -5.87
N PHE A 79 7.51 2.86 -5.09
CA PHE A 79 6.25 3.40 -5.59
C PHE A 79 6.04 4.81 -5.09
N ASP A 80 5.96 5.77 -6.02
CA ASP A 80 5.58 7.16 -5.75
C ASP A 80 4.06 7.29 -5.77
N ILE A 81 3.48 7.56 -4.60
CA ILE A 81 2.04 7.66 -4.39
C ILE A 81 1.44 8.91 -5.05
N SER A 82 2.20 9.99 -5.20
CA SER A 82 1.69 11.24 -5.78
C SER A 82 1.57 11.14 -7.30
N ASN A 83 2.55 10.51 -7.95
CA ASN A 83 2.63 10.44 -9.40
C ASN A 83 2.27 9.06 -9.97
N HIS A 84 2.02 8.08 -9.09
CA HIS A 84 1.74 6.69 -9.42
C HIS A 84 2.85 6.01 -10.24
N ILE A 85 4.11 6.40 -9.98
CA ILE A 85 5.27 5.88 -10.71
C ILE A 85 5.87 4.70 -9.94
N ILE A 86 6.08 3.59 -10.64
CA ILE A 86 6.79 2.42 -10.12
C ILE A 86 8.20 2.41 -10.70
N LYS A 87 9.20 2.54 -9.83
CA LYS A 87 10.61 2.44 -10.19
C LYS A 87 11.17 1.13 -9.63
N LYS A 88 11.34 0.12 -10.50
CA LYS A 88 11.99 -1.15 -10.14
C LYS A 88 13.41 -0.91 -9.64
N LEU A 89 13.83 -1.64 -8.61
CA LEU A 89 15.22 -1.63 -8.17
C LEU A 89 16.11 -2.35 -9.19
N ASP A 90 17.34 -1.87 -9.37
CA ASP A 90 18.30 -2.53 -10.26
C ASP A 90 18.86 -3.81 -9.63
N LYS A 91 19.35 -4.73 -10.46
CA LYS A 91 20.11 -5.94 -10.05
C LYS A 91 19.39 -6.88 -9.10
N GLN A 92 18.09 -7.09 -9.32
CA GLN A 92 17.32 -8.08 -8.58
C GLN A 92 17.53 -9.47 -9.18
N VAL A 93 17.61 -10.48 -8.31
CA VAL A 93 17.69 -11.87 -8.73
C VAL A 93 16.30 -12.33 -9.16
N ALA A 94 16.20 -12.92 -10.35
CA ALA A 94 14.98 -13.56 -10.85
C ALA A 94 14.90 -15.01 -10.37
#